data_AF-A0A451AX72-F1
#
_entry.id   AF-A0A451AX72-F1
#
_cell.length_a   1.000
_cell.length_b   1.000
_cell.length_c   1.000
_cell.angle_alpha   90.00
_cell.angle_beta   90.00
_cell.angle_gamma   90.00
#
_symmetry.space_group_name_H-M   'P 1'
#
loop_
_entity.id
_entity.type
_entity.pdbx_description
1 polymer ?
#
loop_
_entity_poly.entity_id
_entity_poly.type
_entity_poly.pdbx_seq_one_letter_code
_entity_poly.pdbx_strand_id
1 'polypeptide(L)'
;MKRYPLSSPQRDFWFDQILHPHVPLYNIGGYVRIDGPIDPDLFQQALDRVIRENDALRIILHEGEDLPTQTFVEDVSSGLDFHDFSSSENGPGLAYELAHESALAWMQRAFEKPFPLYEKPLFRFALCKVADDSYYWLMQYHHIIVDGWAISLIV
;
A
#
# COMPACT_ATOMS: atom_id res chain seq x y z
N MET A 1 -4.60 -24.22 -4.46
CA MET A 1 -3.70 -23.40 -5.31
C MET A 1 -2.32 -24.02 -5.36
N LYS A 2 -1.63 -23.95 -6.51
CA LYS A 2 -0.25 -24.40 -6.64
C LYS A 2 0.67 -23.45 -5.87
N ARG A 3 1.54 -24.01 -5.02
CA ARG A 3 2.56 -23.26 -4.26
C ARG A 3 3.87 -23.22 -5.04
N TYR A 4 4.56 -22.08 -4.95
CA TYR A 4 5.85 -21.83 -5.57
C TYR A 4 6.89 -21.49 -4.51
N PRO A 5 8.17 -21.86 -4.71
CA PRO A 5 9.24 -21.35 -3.86
C PRO A 5 9.42 -19.84 -4.05
N LEU A 6 10.01 -19.19 -3.06
CA LEU A 6 10.53 -17.82 -3.23
C LEU A 6 11.68 -17.79 -4.23
N SER A 7 11.79 -16.70 -4.98
CA SER A 7 12.99 -16.37 -5.76
C SER A 7 14.18 -16.08 -4.84
N SER A 8 15.40 -16.02 -5.38
CA SER A 8 16.57 -15.73 -4.54
C SER A 8 16.46 -14.38 -3.81
N PRO A 9 16.14 -13.26 -4.49
CA PRO A 9 15.97 -11.98 -3.81
C PRO A 9 14.84 -11.98 -2.77
N GLN A 10 13.74 -12.68 -3.06
CA GLN A 10 12.65 -12.79 -2.09
C GLN A 10 13.07 -13.53 -0.81
N ARG A 11 13.93 -14.54 -0.91
CA ARG A 11 14.48 -15.23 0.27
C ARG A 11 15.36 -14.31 1.11
N ASP A 12 16.15 -13.45 0.48
CA ASP A 12 17.02 -12.50 1.20
C ASP A 12 16.17 -11.52 2.00
N PHE A 13 15.12 -10.93 1.39
CA PHE A 13 14.18 -10.06 2.08
C PHE A 13 13.42 -10.78 3.20
N TRP A 14 12.95 -12.00 2.94
CA TRP A 14 12.25 -12.81 3.95
C TRP A 14 13.16 -13.11 5.16
N PHE A 15 14.38 -13.57 4.92
CA PHE A 15 15.31 -13.95 5.97
C PHE A 15 15.64 -12.77 6.89
N ASP A 16 15.88 -11.59 6.33
CA ASP A 16 16.14 -10.39 7.13
C ASP A 16 14.88 -9.90 7.87
N GLN A 17 13.71 -9.94 7.22
CA GLN A 17 12.45 -9.51 7.83
C GLN A 17 12.04 -10.39 9.03
N ILE A 18 12.31 -11.70 9.01
CA ILE A 18 11.98 -12.59 10.15
C ILE A 18 12.90 -12.36 11.36
N LEU A 19 14.10 -11.80 11.17
CA LEU A 19 14.97 -11.40 12.28
C LEU A 19 14.49 -10.10 12.95
N HIS A 20 13.72 -9.29 12.22
CA HIS A 20 13.20 -8.00 12.66
C HIS A 20 11.69 -7.85 12.37
N PRO A 21 10.82 -8.76 12.89
CA PRO A 21 9.42 -8.88 12.45
C PRO A 21 8.55 -7.65 12.74
N HIS A 22 8.99 -6.77 13.64
CA HIS A 22 8.27 -5.55 14.03
C HIS A 22 8.88 -4.28 13.45
N VAL A 23 9.92 -4.41 12.62
CA VAL A 23 10.56 -3.26 11.98
C VAL A 23 10.10 -3.22 10.52
N PRO A 24 9.60 -2.07 10.03
CA PRO A 24 9.10 -1.91 8.65
C PRO A 24 10.26 -1.78 7.63
N LEU A 25 11.30 -2.61 7.73
CA LEU A 25 12.55 -2.51 6.95
C LEU A 25 12.31 -2.49 5.44
N TYR A 26 11.33 -3.26 4.99
CA TYR A 26 11.01 -3.46 3.59
C TYR A 26 9.71 -2.81 3.16
N ASN A 27 9.20 -1.86 3.95
CA ASN A 27 8.12 -1.00 3.49
C ASN A 27 8.68 -0.05 2.42
N ILE A 28 8.15 -0.15 1.20
CA ILE A 28 8.48 0.74 0.09
C ILE A 28 7.22 1.41 -0.45
N GLY A 29 7.39 2.53 -1.13
CA GLY A 29 6.28 3.32 -1.65
C GLY A 29 6.40 4.79 -1.26
N GLY A 30 5.26 5.45 -1.17
CA GLY A 30 5.16 6.87 -0.92
C GLY A 30 3.74 7.35 -1.19
N TYR A 31 3.57 8.65 -1.38
CA TYR A 31 2.29 9.20 -1.81
C TYR A 31 2.47 10.09 -3.03
N VAL A 32 1.41 10.19 -3.82
CA VAL A 32 1.30 11.18 -4.90
C VAL A 32 0.21 12.18 -4.56
N ARG A 33 0.43 13.42 -4.97
CA ARG A 33 -0.60 14.45 -4.94
C ARG A 33 -1.38 14.42 -6.25
N ILE A 34 -2.70 14.43 -6.13
CA ILE A 34 -3.63 14.49 -7.23
C ILE A 34 -4.37 15.82 -7.11
N ASP A 35 -4.15 16.70 -8.08
CA ASP A 35 -4.86 17.96 -8.21
C ASP A 35 -6.09 17.75 -9.10
N GLY A 36 -7.26 17.82 -8.49
CA GLY A 36 -8.56 17.60 -9.13
C GLY A 36 -9.49 16.75 -8.26
N PRO A 37 -10.79 16.72 -8.62
CA PRO A 37 -11.75 15.88 -7.93
C PRO A 37 -11.48 14.39 -8.22
N ILE A 38 -11.63 13.56 -7.19
CA ILE A 38 -11.59 12.09 -7.30
C ILE A 38 -12.89 11.52 -6.75
N ASP A 39 -13.48 10.59 -7.49
CA ASP A 39 -14.51 9.69 -7.00
C ASP A 39 -13.82 8.48 -6.35
N PRO A 40 -13.91 8.29 -5.01
CA PRO A 40 -13.22 7.22 -4.32
C PRO A 40 -13.64 5.82 -4.78
N ASP A 41 -14.89 5.62 -5.19
CA ASP A 41 -15.41 4.33 -5.63
C ASP A 41 -14.85 3.96 -7.01
N LEU A 42 -14.74 4.95 -7.92
CA LEU A 42 -14.08 4.74 -9.21
C LEU A 42 -12.58 4.53 -9.05
N PHE A 43 -11.94 5.24 -8.12
CA PHE A 43 -10.52 5.06 -7.81
C PHE A 43 -10.24 3.65 -7.29
N GLN A 44 -11.08 3.14 -6.37
CA GLN A 44 -10.98 1.78 -5.87
C GLN A 44 -11.14 0.75 -6.99
N GLN A 45 -12.12 0.93 -7.89
CA GLN A 45 -12.30 0.04 -9.04
C GLN A 45 -11.09 0.03 -9.98
N ALA A 46 -10.45 1.18 -10.18
CA ALA A 46 -9.22 1.28 -10.97
C ALA A 46 -8.08 0.48 -10.30
N LEU A 47 -7.89 0.62 -8.99
CA LEU A 47 -6.88 -0.14 -8.25
C LEU A 47 -7.16 -1.65 -8.27
N ASP A 48 -8.41 -2.06 -8.06
CA ASP A 48 -8.81 -3.46 -8.13
C ASP A 48 -8.51 -4.06 -9.50
N ARG A 49 -8.66 -3.27 -10.58
CA ARG A 49 -8.27 -3.68 -11.93
C ARG A 49 -6.76 -3.83 -12.08
N VAL A 50 -5.97 -2.87 -11.59
CA VAL A 50 -4.50 -2.95 -11.60
C VAL A 50 -4.03 -4.20 -10.86
N ILE A 51 -4.58 -4.49 -9.68
CA ILE A 51 -4.24 -5.71 -8.92
C ILE A 51 -4.60 -6.97 -9.71
N ARG A 52 -5.77 -7.01 -10.35
CA ARG A 52 -6.20 -8.15 -11.16
C ARG A 52 -5.23 -8.41 -12.32
N GLU A 53 -4.78 -7.35 -12.99
CA GLU A 53 -3.90 -7.42 -14.16
C GLU A 53 -2.43 -7.73 -13.79
N ASN A 54 -2.04 -7.66 -12.51
CA ASN A 54 -0.65 -7.84 -12.07
C ASN A 54 -0.54 -8.93 -10.99
N ASP A 55 0.06 -10.07 -11.35
CA ASP A 55 0.19 -11.24 -10.45
C ASP A 55 1.04 -10.97 -9.20
N ALA A 56 2.05 -10.12 -9.29
CA ALA A 56 2.90 -9.73 -8.17
C ALA A 56 2.09 -9.12 -7.01
N LEU A 57 1.07 -8.30 -7.30
CA LEU A 57 0.19 -7.72 -6.28
C LEU A 57 -0.76 -8.76 -5.67
N ARG A 58 -0.88 -9.94 -6.28
CA ARG A 58 -1.70 -11.06 -5.82
C ARG A 58 -0.88 -12.16 -5.14
N ILE A 59 0.39 -11.89 -4.82
CA ILE A 59 1.23 -12.80 -4.05
C ILE A 59 0.76 -12.85 -2.59
N ILE A 60 0.54 -14.07 -2.09
CA ILE A 60 0.40 -14.36 -0.66
C ILE A 60 1.52 -15.30 -0.25
N LEU A 61 2.30 -14.91 0.77
CA LEU A 61 3.27 -15.80 1.38
C LEU A 61 2.59 -16.71 2.42
N HIS A 62 3.04 -17.95 2.46
CA HIS A 62 2.65 -18.98 3.41
C HIS A 62 3.86 -19.43 4.19
N GLU A 63 3.70 -19.59 5.50
CA GLU A 63 4.69 -20.26 6.33
C GLU A 63 4.97 -21.67 5.81
N GLY A 64 6.21 -22.12 6.00
CA GLY A 64 6.68 -23.47 5.70
C GLY A 64 7.65 -23.93 6.78
N GLU A 65 7.93 -25.23 6.84
CA GLU A 65 8.81 -25.80 7.87
C GLU A 65 10.25 -25.29 7.76
N ASP A 66 10.79 -25.19 6.53
CA ASP A 66 12.15 -24.68 6.27
C ASP A 66 12.15 -23.31 5.56
N LEU A 67 11.43 -23.23 4.45
CA LEU A 67 11.30 -22.02 3.63
C LEU A 67 9.82 -21.73 3.37
N PRO A 68 9.43 -20.45 3.34
CA PRO A 68 8.08 -20.08 2.97
C PRO A 68 7.83 -20.40 1.50
N THR A 69 6.55 -20.48 1.17
CA THR A 69 6.09 -20.61 -0.20
C THR A 69 5.16 -19.46 -0.55
N GLN A 70 4.90 -19.25 -1.83
CA GLN A 70 3.97 -18.24 -2.30
C GLN A 70 2.90 -18.83 -3.22
N THR A 71 1.72 -18.22 -3.20
CA THR A 71 0.67 -18.45 -4.18
C THR A 71 0.29 -17.15 -4.85
N PHE A 72 -0.38 -17.26 -5.99
CA PHE A 72 -0.97 -16.14 -6.71
C PHE A 72 -2.48 -16.31 -6.64
N VAL A 73 -3.14 -15.53 -5.79
CA VAL A 73 -4.58 -15.64 -5.60
C VAL A 73 -5.33 -14.96 -6.75
N GLU A 74 -6.50 -15.46 -7.15
CA GLU A 74 -7.21 -14.95 -8.34
C GLU A 74 -7.80 -13.56 -8.08
N ASP A 75 -8.44 -13.38 -6.92
CA ASP A 75 -9.08 -12.13 -6.53
C ASP A 75 -8.54 -11.62 -5.19
N VAL A 76 -8.09 -10.37 -5.19
CA VAL A 76 -7.69 -9.60 -4.01
C VAL A 76 -8.26 -8.21 -4.18
N SER A 77 -9.01 -7.73 -3.19
CA SER A 77 -9.44 -6.33 -3.16
C SER A 77 -8.28 -5.43 -2.78
N SER A 78 -8.21 -4.25 -3.40
CA SER A 78 -7.31 -3.17 -3.02
C SER A 78 -7.46 -2.73 -1.56
N GLY A 79 -8.66 -2.92 -0.98
CA GLY A 79 -8.94 -2.46 0.38
C GLY A 79 -8.63 -0.98 0.57
N LEU A 80 -8.89 -0.16 -0.46
CA LEU A 80 -8.58 1.27 -0.45
C LEU A 80 -9.20 1.95 0.77
N ASP A 81 -8.36 2.47 1.65
CA ASP A 81 -8.79 3.17 2.84
C ASP A 81 -9.01 4.65 2.54
N PHE A 82 -10.21 5.19 2.79
CA PHE A 82 -10.54 6.58 2.47
C PHE A 82 -10.58 7.43 3.74
N HIS A 83 -9.84 8.54 3.74
CA HIS A 83 -9.78 9.49 4.85
C HIS A 83 -10.09 10.90 4.38
N ASP A 84 -11.11 11.53 4.97
CA ASP A 84 -11.43 12.93 4.70
C ASP A 84 -10.83 13.83 5.79
N PHE A 85 -9.77 14.56 5.43
CA PHE A 85 -9.14 15.59 6.28
C PHE A 85 -9.64 16.99 5.94
N SER A 86 -10.42 17.16 4.87
CA SER A 86 -10.90 18.47 4.41
C SER A 86 -12.00 19.04 5.31
N SER A 87 -12.64 18.22 6.13
CA SER A 87 -13.64 18.66 7.10
C SER A 87 -12.99 19.38 8.29
N SER A 88 -12.94 20.71 8.23
CA SER A 88 -12.47 21.58 9.31
C SER A 88 -13.52 22.63 9.66
N GLU A 89 -13.77 22.81 10.96
CA GLU A 89 -14.65 23.87 11.49
C GLU A 89 -14.02 25.29 11.37
N ASN A 90 -12.76 25.41 10.94
CA ASN A 90 -11.91 26.59 11.14
C ASN A 90 -11.76 27.52 9.91
N GLY A 91 -12.58 27.39 8.88
CA GLY A 91 -12.59 28.27 7.70
C GLY A 91 -11.50 27.96 6.65
N PRO A 92 -11.67 28.40 5.38
CA PRO A 92 -11.09 27.73 4.20
C PRO A 92 -9.55 27.74 4.07
N GLY A 93 -8.86 28.81 4.47
CA GLY A 93 -7.40 28.92 4.31
C GLY A 93 -6.61 28.15 5.37
N LEU A 94 -6.98 28.34 6.64
CA LEU A 94 -6.39 27.59 7.77
C LEU A 94 -6.82 26.11 7.74
N ALA A 95 -7.99 25.81 7.17
CA ALA A 95 -8.47 24.45 6.96
C ALA A 95 -7.54 23.64 6.05
N TYR A 96 -7.03 24.21 4.94
CA TYR A 96 -6.19 23.44 4.02
C TYR A 96 -4.83 23.08 4.62
N GLU A 97 -4.12 24.04 5.23
CA GLU A 97 -2.80 23.77 5.83
C GLU A 97 -2.91 22.73 6.95
N LEU A 98 -3.92 22.84 7.82
CA LEU A 98 -4.20 21.84 8.86
C LEU A 98 -4.56 20.47 8.27
N ALA A 99 -5.38 20.43 7.21
CA ALA A 99 -5.75 19.19 6.52
C ALA A 99 -4.52 18.52 5.90
N HIS A 100 -3.66 19.31 5.25
CA HIS A 100 -2.40 18.87 4.68
C HIS A 100 -1.47 18.26 5.74
N GLU A 101 -1.19 18.98 6.83
CA GLU A 101 -0.34 18.50 7.91
C GLU A 101 -0.91 17.23 8.57
N SER A 102 -2.23 17.19 8.79
CA SER A 102 -2.92 16.05 9.38
C SER A 102 -2.83 14.81 8.48
N ALA A 103 -3.02 14.98 7.17
CA ALA A 103 -2.89 13.91 6.19
C ALA A 103 -1.44 13.39 6.12
N LEU A 104 -0.44 14.28 6.10
CA LEU A 104 0.98 13.89 6.11
C LEU A 104 1.34 13.10 7.37
N ALA A 105 0.95 13.59 8.55
CA ALA A 105 1.21 12.93 9.83
C ALA A 105 0.49 11.58 9.93
N TRP A 106 -0.72 11.47 9.38
CA TRP A 106 -1.42 10.19 9.28
C TRP A 106 -0.70 9.22 8.33
N MET A 107 -0.33 9.66 7.12
CA MET A 107 0.35 8.82 6.11
C MET A 107 1.70 8.33 6.61
N GLN A 108 2.48 9.17 7.31
CA GLN A 108 3.74 8.76 7.92
C GLN A 108 3.53 7.61 8.91
N ARG A 109 2.58 7.76 9.85
CA ARG A 109 2.26 6.71 10.82
C ARG A 109 1.72 5.44 10.17
N ALA A 110 0.97 5.58 9.07
CA ALA A 110 0.51 4.43 8.29
C ALA A 110 1.69 3.70 7.62
N PHE A 111 2.64 4.44 7.04
CA PHE A 111 3.80 3.91 6.34
C PHE A 111 4.80 3.19 7.28
N GLU A 112 4.85 3.58 8.55
CA GLU A 112 5.69 2.96 9.58
C GLU A 112 5.13 1.63 10.12
N LYS A 113 3.91 1.24 9.75
CA LYS A 113 3.32 -0.03 10.20
C LYS A 113 3.96 -1.23 9.48
N PRO A 114 4.56 -2.20 10.19
CA PRO A 114 5.09 -3.42 9.57
C PRO A 114 4.00 -4.21 8.84
N PHE A 115 4.35 -4.94 7.79
CA PHE A 115 3.44 -5.89 7.15
C PHE A 115 3.37 -7.20 7.92
N PRO A 116 2.16 -7.76 8.15
CA PRO A 116 2.05 -9.18 8.44
C PRO A 116 2.44 -9.95 7.18
N LEU A 117 3.59 -10.62 7.23
CA LEU A 117 4.20 -11.20 6.03
C LEU A 117 3.40 -12.36 5.43
N TYR A 118 2.66 -13.10 6.27
CA TYR A 118 1.96 -14.32 5.87
C TYR A 118 0.44 -14.11 5.81
N GLU A 119 -0.19 -14.84 4.87
CA GLU A 119 -1.66 -14.96 4.75
C GLU A 119 -2.40 -13.62 4.55
N LYS A 120 -1.69 -12.58 4.10
CA LYS A 120 -2.23 -11.23 3.87
C LYS A 120 -1.66 -10.63 2.58
N PRO A 121 -2.41 -9.73 1.91
CA PRO A 121 -1.85 -8.90 0.85
C PRO A 121 -0.68 -8.07 1.37
N LEU A 122 0.33 -7.92 0.52
CA LEU A 122 1.58 -7.22 0.85
C LEU A 122 1.64 -5.81 0.27
N PHE A 123 0.47 -5.19 0.15
CA PHE A 123 0.28 -3.80 -0.19
C PHE A 123 -0.78 -3.17 0.73
N ARG A 124 -0.78 -1.85 0.85
CA ARG A 124 -1.83 -1.04 1.47
C ARG A 124 -2.00 0.24 0.66
N PHE A 125 -3.24 0.61 0.40
CA PHE A 125 -3.58 1.84 -0.30
C PHE A 125 -4.47 2.71 0.55
N ALA A 126 -4.25 4.01 0.51
CA ALA A 126 -5.17 4.98 1.11
C ALA A 126 -5.33 6.21 0.22
N LEU A 127 -6.54 6.77 0.21
CA LEU A 127 -6.85 8.03 -0.45
C LEU A 127 -7.27 9.05 0.61
N CYS A 128 -6.45 10.08 0.78
CA CYS A 128 -6.65 11.15 1.75
C CYS A 128 -7.16 12.39 1.02
N LYS A 129 -8.41 12.80 1.28
CA LYS A 129 -8.96 14.06 0.79
C LYS A 129 -8.47 15.21 1.68
N VAL A 130 -7.82 16.22 1.12
CA VAL A 130 -7.38 17.43 1.85
C VAL A 130 -8.13 18.69 1.40
N ALA A 131 -8.73 18.69 0.20
CA ALA A 131 -9.71 19.65 -0.28
C ALA A 131 -10.64 18.98 -1.31
N ASP A 132 -11.67 19.68 -1.79
CA ASP A 132 -12.58 19.15 -2.82
C ASP A 132 -11.86 18.76 -4.13
N ASP A 133 -10.74 19.42 -4.43
CA ASP A 133 -9.91 19.26 -5.61
C ASP A 133 -8.46 18.89 -5.27
N SER A 134 -8.20 18.31 -4.11
CA SER A 134 -6.84 17.92 -3.71
C SER A 134 -6.85 16.66 -2.85
N TYR A 135 -6.19 15.62 -3.35
CA TYR A 135 -6.11 14.30 -2.74
C TYR A 135 -4.67 13.82 -2.67
N TYR A 136 -4.33 13.05 -1.64
CA TYR A 136 -3.10 12.28 -1.55
C TYR A 136 -3.40 10.80 -1.64
N TRP A 137 -2.78 10.12 -2.60
CA TRP A 137 -2.86 8.67 -2.71
C TRP A 137 -1.59 8.06 -2.13
N LEU A 138 -1.72 7.42 -0.97
CA LEU A 138 -0.67 6.63 -0.33
C LEU A 138 -0.63 5.24 -0.95
N MET A 139 0.56 4.83 -1.36
CA MET A 139 0.88 3.49 -1.81
C MET A 139 1.99 2.93 -0.96
N GLN A 140 1.73 1.78 -0.36
CA GLN A 140 2.68 1.08 0.47
C GLN A 140 2.74 -0.38 0.01
N TYR A 141 3.94 -0.91 -0.14
CA TYR A 141 4.19 -2.30 -0.50
C TYR A 141 5.26 -2.88 0.41
N HIS A 142 5.27 -4.21 0.54
CA HIS A 142 6.48 -4.90 0.97
C HIS A 142 7.38 -5.12 -0.25
N HIS A 143 8.67 -4.82 -0.12
CA HIS A 143 9.66 -4.95 -1.19
C HIS A 143 9.80 -6.39 -1.77
N ILE A 144 9.20 -7.38 -1.11
CA ILE A 144 9.25 -8.79 -1.53
C ILE A 144 8.35 -9.07 -2.74
N ILE A 145 7.38 -8.18 -3.01
CA ILE A 145 6.45 -8.31 -4.14
C ILE A 145 6.68 -7.26 -5.24
N VAL A 146 7.30 -6.13 -4.92
CA VAL A 146 7.39 -4.94 -5.79
C VAL A 146 8.74 -4.25 -5.58
N ASP A 147 9.24 -3.55 -6.60
CA ASP A 147 10.41 -2.66 -6.51
C ASP A 147 10.04 -1.23 -6.95
N GLY A 148 10.99 -0.29 -6.84
CA GLY A 148 10.76 1.11 -7.20
C GLY A 148 10.41 1.33 -8.69
N TRP A 149 10.89 0.47 -9.58
CA TRP A 149 10.55 0.55 -11.00
C TRP A 149 9.11 0.12 -11.25
N ALA A 150 8.69 -1.00 -10.67
CA ALA A 150 7.30 -1.47 -10.73
C ALA A 150 6.32 -0.45 -10.15
N ILE A 151 6.67 0.26 -9.07
CA ILE A 151 5.85 1.36 -8.53
C ILE A 151 5.62 2.44 -9.59
N SER A 152 6.66 2.83 -10.34
CA SER A 152 6.52 3.84 -11.40
C SER A 152 5.65 3.43 -12.59
N LEU A 153 5.35 2.13 -12.74
CA LEU A 153 4.41 1.62 -13.75
C LEU A 153 2.97 1.54 -13.25
N ILE A 154 2.77 1.55 -11.92
CA ILE A 154 1.45 1.50 -11.27
C ILE A 154 0.84 2.90 -11.15
N VAL A 155 1.69 3.91 -10.90
CA VAL A 155 1.32 5.33 -10.77
C VAL A 155 1.08 5.96 -12.13
#